data_AF-A0A938IGX9-F1
#
_entry.id   AF-A0A938IGX9-F1
#
_cell.length_a   1.000
_cell.length_b   1.000
_cell.length_c   1.000
_cell.angle_alpha   90.00
_cell.angle_beta   90.00
_cell.angle_gamma   90.00
#
_symmetry.space_group_name_H-M   'P 1'
#
loop_
_entity.id
_entity.type
_entity.pdbx_description
1 polymer ?
#
loop_
_entity_poly.entity_id
_entity_poly.type
_entity_poly.pdbx_seq_one_letter_code
_entity_poly.pdbx_strand_id
1 'polypeptide(L)'
;MFTPPCCPNPLCSSHQGQPFTYQCRGSFHRALDDRLVQRYSCGVCGKFFSDQSFRLDYRLRKPKLTEPVFWMLASKVTHRQTAR
;
A
#
# COMPACT_ATOMS: atom_id res chain seq x y z
N MET A 1 13.22 9.39 3.00
CA MET A 1 13.23 8.23 2.08
C MET A 1 12.38 7.14 2.71
N PHE A 2 11.43 6.56 1.97
CA PHE A 2 10.55 5.52 2.51
C PHE A 2 11.30 4.18 2.60
N THR A 3 11.16 3.49 3.72
CA THR A 3 11.73 2.17 3.98
C THR A 3 10.58 1.18 4.07
N PRO A 4 10.44 0.22 3.12
CA PRO A 4 9.36 -0.73 3.17
C PRO A 4 9.46 -1.58 4.45
N PRO A 5 8.37 -1.70 5.24
CA PRO A 5 8.42 -2.41 6.52
C PRO A 5 8.40 -3.93 6.36
N CYS A 6 7.78 -4.45 5.30
CA CYS A 6 7.64 -5.89 5.05
C CYS A 6 7.39 -6.19 3.57
N CYS A 7 7.39 -7.46 3.18
CA CYS A 7 7.01 -7.86 1.83
C CYS A 7 5.48 -7.81 1.65
N PRO A 8 4.91 -7.12 0.64
CA PRO A 8 3.46 -7.08 0.41
C PRO A 8 2.84 -8.44 0.04
N ASN A 9 3.67 -9.43 -0.30
CA ASN A 9 3.22 -10.78 -0.60
C ASN A 9 2.98 -11.55 0.71
N PRO A 10 1.73 -11.93 1.06
CA PRO A 10 1.44 -12.62 2.31
C PRO A 10 2.07 -14.02 2.37
N LEU A 11 2.35 -14.63 1.22
CA LEU A 11 2.98 -15.94 1.11
C LEU A 11 4.51 -15.89 1.16
N CYS A 12 5.12 -14.74 1.46
CA CYS A 12 6.58 -14.64 1.56
C CYS A 12 7.08 -15.30 2.85
N SER A 13 8.16 -16.09 2.77
CA SER A 13 8.82 -16.68 3.94
C SER A 13 9.38 -15.64 4.93
N SER A 14 9.54 -14.37 4.53
CA SER A 14 9.90 -13.28 5.44
C SER A 14 8.86 -13.05 6.53
N HIS A 15 7.60 -13.45 6.31
CA HIS A 15 6.53 -13.40 7.33
C HIS A 15 6.58 -14.58 8.30
N GLN A 16 7.39 -15.61 8.00
CA GLN A 16 7.50 -16.84 8.79
C GLN A 16 8.82 -16.90 9.59
N GLY A 17 9.52 -15.77 9.73
CA GLY A 17 10.73 -15.65 10.56
C GLY A 17 12.05 -15.49 9.79
N GLN A 18 12.04 -15.48 8.45
CA GLN A 18 13.23 -15.08 7.70
C GLN A 18 13.39 -13.55 7.71
N PRO A 19 14.63 -13.03 7.80
CA PRO A 19 14.86 -11.59 7.77
C PRO A 19 14.40 -10.99 6.44
N PHE A 20 13.62 -9.91 6.52
CA PHE A 20 13.14 -9.21 5.34
C PHE A 20 14.27 -8.40 4.71
N THR A 21 14.64 -8.76 3.48
CA THR A 21 15.59 -8.02 2.65
C THR A 21 14.91 -7.54 1.38
N TYR A 22 15.36 -6.39 0.85
CA TYR A 22 14.85 -5.82 -0.37
C TYR A 22 15.93 -5.03 -1.12
N GLN A 23 15.70 -4.79 -2.41
CA GLN A 23 16.55 -3.99 -3.27
C GLN A 23 15.73 -2.87 -3.91
N CYS A 24 16.29 -1.67 -4.00
CA CYS A 24 15.73 -0.56 -4.76
C CYS A 24 15.86 -0.81 -6.27
N ARG A 25 14.80 -0.56 -7.06
CA ARG A 25 14.75 -0.79 -8.50
C ARG A 25 14.25 0.43 -9.28
N GLY A 26 14.93 1.56 -9.08
CA GLY A 26 14.58 2.83 -9.72
C GLY A 26 13.20 3.34 -9.30
N SER A 27 12.73 4.36 -10.01
CA SER A 27 11.49 5.07 -9.72
C SER A 27 10.73 5.38 -11.01
N PHE A 28 9.44 5.70 -10.88
CA PHE A 28 8.62 6.18 -11.99
C PHE A 28 7.68 7.30 -11.54
N HIS A 29 7.33 8.19 -12.46
CA HIS A 29 6.33 9.22 -12.23
C HIS A 29 4.93 8.65 -12.41
N ARG A 30 4.06 8.89 -11.42
CA ARG A 30 2.67 8.46 -11.49
C ARG A 30 1.85 9.48 -12.28
N ALA A 31 1.24 9.05 -13.38
CA ALA A 31 0.52 9.95 -14.30
C ALA A 31 -0.63 10.77 -13.66
N LEU A 32 -1.25 10.29 -12.57
CA LEU A 32 -2.40 10.94 -11.97
C LEU A 32 -2.06 12.16 -11.10
N ASP A 33 -0.95 12.11 -10.37
CA ASP A 33 -0.57 13.15 -9.39
C ASP A 33 0.93 13.52 -9.44
N ASP A 34 1.60 13.11 -10.51
CA ASP A 34 3.02 13.29 -10.81
C ASP A 34 3.99 12.92 -9.68
N ARG A 35 3.53 12.10 -8.74
CA ARG A 35 4.37 11.67 -7.63
C ARG A 35 5.40 10.66 -8.12
N LEU A 36 6.65 10.86 -7.70
CA LEU A 36 7.71 9.90 -7.90
C LEU A 36 7.47 8.69 -6.97
N VAL A 37 7.32 7.51 -7.56
CA VAL A 37 7.10 6.24 -6.86
C VAL A 37 8.34 5.39 -6.96
N GLN A 38 8.92 5.00 -5.82
CA GLN A 38 10.05 4.08 -5.79
C GLN A 38 9.59 2.65 -5.99
N ARG A 39 10.35 1.87 -6.78
CA ARG A 39 10.15 0.44 -6.98
C ARG A 39 11.17 -0.35 -6.17
N TYR A 40 10.77 -1.54 -5.76
CA TYR A 40 11.59 -2.46 -5.00
C TYR A 40 11.41 -3.90 -5.49
N SER A 41 12.38 -4.76 -5.22
CA SER A 41 12.23 -6.22 -5.27
C SER A 41 12.54 -6.83 -3.91
N CYS A 42 11.72 -7.79 -3.49
CA CYS A 42 11.99 -8.58 -2.30
C CYS A 42 13.20 -9.50 -2.53
N GLY A 43 14.18 -9.47 -1.64
CA GLY A 43 15.36 -10.34 -1.70
C GLY A 43 15.06 -11.79 -1.32
N VAL A 44 13.89 -12.06 -0.73
CA VAL A 44 13.49 -13.39 -0.27
C VAL A 44 12.62 -14.11 -1.31
N CYS A 45 11.53 -13.48 -1.76
CA CYS A 45 10.61 -14.10 -2.74
C CYS A 45 10.74 -13.56 -4.18
N GLY A 46 11.62 -12.59 -4.43
CA GLY A 46 11.84 -12.02 -5.76
C GLY A 46 10.72 -11.12 -6.30
N LYS A 47 9.56 -11.04 -5.64
CA LYS A 47 8.43 -10.22 -6.13
C LYS A 47 8.76 -8.74 -6.12
N PHE A 48 8.26 -8.05 -7.14
CA PHE A 48 8.33 -6.60 -7.26
C PHE A 48 7.20 -5.93 -6.49
N PHE A 49 7.53 -4.80 -5.86
CA PHE A 49 6.56 -3.93 -5.20
C PHE A 49 7.03 -2.48 -5.28
N SER A 50 6.26 -1.54 -4.73
CA SER A 50 6.58 -0.11 -4.76
C SER A 50 6.13 0.58 -3.47
N ASP A 51 6.49 1.85 -3.28
CA ASP A 51 5.94 2.70 -2.21
C ASP A 51 4.41 2.65 -2.20
N GLN A 52 3.81 2.59 -3.39
CA GLN A 52 2.35 2.55 -3.55
C GLN A 52 1.73 1.34 -2.87
N SER A 53 2.45 0.22 -2.78
CA SER A 53 1.94 -1.02 -2.19
C SER A 53 1.63 -0.91 -0.70
N PHE A 54 2.18 0.09 -0.01
CA PHE A 54 1.96 0.33 1.43
C PHE A 54 1.05 1.52 1.70
N ARG A 55 0.53 2.17 0.65
CA ARG A 55 -0.41 3.27 0.83
C ARG A 55 -1.79 2.74 1.18
N LEU A 56 -2.48 3.47 2.03
CA LEU A 56 -3.85 3.17 2.42
C LEU A 56 -4.82 3.19 1.20
N ASP A 57 -4.53 4.03 0.22
CA ASP A 57 -5.32 4.17 -1.01
C ASP A 57 -4.98 3.13 -2.09
N TYR A 58 -4.08 2.18 -1.83
CA TYR A 58 -3.64 1.21 -2.81
C TYR A 58 -4.80 0.35 -3.32
N ARG A 59 -4.97 0.32 -4.65
CA ARG A 59 -6.05 -0.40 -5.37
C ARG A 59 -7.48 0.06 -5.04
N LEU A 60 -7.66 1.13 -4.27
CA LEU A 60 -8.99 1.70 -4.06
C LEU A 60 -9.50 2.34 -5.36
N ARG A 61 -10.73 2.00 -5.76
CA ARG A 61 -11.38 2.61 -6.93
C ARG A 61 -11.81 4.05 -6.67
N LYS A 62 -12.13 4.39 -5.41
CA LYS A 62 -12.60 5.72 -4.98
C LYS A 62 -11.81 6.20 -3.75
N PRO A 63 -10.51 6.50 -3.88
CA PRO A 63 -9.64 6.85 -2.74
C PRO A 63 -10.06 8.14 -2.02
N LYS A 64 -10.78 9.03 -2.72
CA LYS A 64 -11.35 10.27 -2.13
C LYS A 64 -12.44 10.00 -1.09
N LEU A 65 -13.06 8.81 -1.09
CA LEU A 65 -14.12 8.47 -0.14
C LEU A 65 -13.59 7.95 1.19
N THR A 66 -12.31 7.59 1.29
CA THR A 66 -11.76 6.97 2.48
C THR A 66 -11.94 7.84 3.73
N GLU A 67 -11.61 9.14 3.64
CA GLU A 67 -11.72 10.06 4.77
C GLU A 67 -13.19 10.32 5.18
N PRO A 68 -14.13 10.63 4.27
CA PRO A 68 -15.55 10.73 4.61
C PRO A 68 -16.11 9.44 5.26
N VAL A 69 -15.76 8.27 4.71
CA VAL A 69 -16.19 6.97 5.26
C VAL A 69 -15.63 6.76 6.66
N PHE A 70 -14.36 7.08 6.89
CA PHE A 70 -13.74 7.01 8.21
C PHE A 70 -14.49 7.85 9.25
N TRP A 71 -14.77 9.11 8.94
CA TRP A 71 -15.48 9.99 9.87
C TRP A 71 -16.91 9.54 10.15
N MET A 72 -17.65 9.08 9.13
CA MET A 72 -18.98 8.52 9.34
C MET A 72 -18.96 7.30 10.27
N LEU A 73 -18.01 6.39 10.09
CA LEU A 73 -17.85 5.21 10.95
C LEU A 73 -17.45 5.59 12.38
N ALA A 74 -16.55 6.56 12.55
CA ALA A 74 -16.17 7.09 13.86
C ALA A 74 -17.37 7.71 14.60
N SER A 75 -18.29 8.34 13.86
CA SER A 75 -19.57 8.85 14.36
C SER A 75 -20.65 7.77 14.53
N LYS A 76 -20.30 6.48 14.45
CA LYS A 76 -21.21 5.32 14.60
C LYS A 76 -22.32 5.25 13.54
N VAL A 77 -22.11 5.86 12.37
CA VAL A 77 -23.03 5.70 11.24
C VAL A 77 -22.93 4.27 10.71
N THR A 78 -24.08 3.64 10.45
CA THR A 78 -24.09 2.28 9.93
C THR A 78 -23.59 2.23 8.48
N HIS A 79 -22.96 1.12 8.06
CA HIS A 79 -22.50 0.95 6.67
C HIS A 79 -23.60 1.21 5.62
N ARG A 80 -24.85 0.86 5.92
CA ARG A 80 -25.99 1.13 5.02
C ARG A 80 -26.26 2.63 4.87
N GLN A 81 -26.12 3.39 5.95
CA GLN A 81 -26.33 4.83 5.94
C GLN A 81 -25.15 5.57 5.30
N THR A 82 -23.92 5.08 5.47
CA THR A 82 -22.71 5.60 4.79
C THR A 82 -22.76 5.46 3.27
N ALA A 83 -23.52 4.49 2.75
CA ALA A 83 -23.65 4.21 1.32
C ALA A 83 -24.82 4.95 0.64
N ARG A 84 -25.66 5.66 1.41
CA ARG A 84 -26.76 6.50 0.88
C ARG A 84 -26.21 7.85 0.44
#